data_AF-A0A0Q9YSX0-F1
#
_entry.id   AF-A0A0Q9YSX0-F1
#
_cell.length_a   1.000
_cell.length_b   1.000
_cell.length_c   1.000
_cell.angle_alpha   90.00
_cell.angle_beta   90.00
_cell.angle_gamma   90.00
#
_symmetry.space_group_name_H-M   'P 1'
#
loop_
_entity.id
_entity.type
_entity.pdbx_description
1 polymer ?
#
loop_
_entity_poly.entity_id
_entity_poly.type
_entity_poly.pdbx_seq_one_letter_code
_entity_poly.pdbx_strand_id
1 'polypeptide(L)'
;MDLQLMTQYKQCLDRAKLWSLKSITVEGNLEGNIDDLLAYYALPYLYANLGLKEEAYRMINYLLHSFSTQDGGLRRKLSDSTHQPLAEQLPKIMSWIAIAAHAIGRFDVSYTYSKYLRRYYDPDQGAFTTIAPYGSIDAVLDLFSSTMLGWFALYTGDMKKAQRAGNFLQRCISLQSTKDQIFYLRLEQDGRIITSFPSEQSRFYMVTAQNTDHNVHYLSTPVIFLAKLYQATHEESYLRTAQSYFETAYQYHPSIEPNMVWGAAILANITKEARYIHKAKKGAEQIVSTQDEAGHWPSQDRTMYHYNTAIKAIALSEVLMELSTT
;
A
#
# COMPACT_ATOMS: atom_id res chain seq x y z
N MET A 1 12.89 -8.35 -20.68
CA MET A 1 12.73 -9.61 -19.88
C MET A 1 12.64 -10.85 -20.79
N ASP A 2 13.10 -12.04 -20.35
CA ASP A 2 12.98 -13.29 -21.15
C ASP A 2 11.51 -13.68 -21.36
N LEU A 3 11.17 -14.16 -22.56
CA LEU A 3 9.82 -14.52 -23.00
C LEU A 3 9.22 -15.64 -22.14
N GLN A 4 10.05 -16.59 -21.71
CA GLN A 4 9.61 -17.68 -20.85
C GLN A 4 9.14 -17.15 -19.49
N LEU A 5 9.94 -16.30 -18.84
CA LEU A 5 9.57 -15.66 -17.57
C LEU A 5 8.32 -14.79 -17.70
N MET A 6 8.21 -13.98 -18.76
CA MET A 6 7.01 -13.18 -19.03
C MET A 6 5.76 -14.06 -19.12
N THR A 7 5.87 -15.21 -19.78
CA THR A 7 4.75 -16.15 -19.94
C THR A 7 4.35 -16.76 -18.60
N GLN A 8 5.32 -17.19 -17.80
CA GLN A 8 5.06 -17.75 -16.46
C GLN A 8 4.37 -16.73 -15.53
N TYR A 9 4.84 -15.49 -15.53
CA TYR A 9 4.27 -14.43 -14.70
C TYR A 9 2.84 -14.11 -15.12
N LYS A 10 2.57 -14.01 -16.44
CA LYS A 10 1.21 -13.82 -16.97
C LYS A 10 0.27 -14.96 -16.58
N GLN A 11 0.71 -16.21 -16.73
CA GLN A 11 -0.10 -17.37 -16.33
C GLN A 11 -0.42 -17.37 -14.83
N CYS A 12 0.55 -17.01 -13.98
CA CYS A 12 0.34 -16.85 -12.55
C CYS A 12 -0.69 -15.75 -12.24
N LEU A 13 -0.56 -14.60 -12.89
CA LEU A 13 -1.49 -13.48 -12.76
C LEU A 13 -2.92 -13.85 -13.25
N ASP A 14 -3.03 -14.59 -14.35
CA ASP A 14 -4.31 -15.05 -14.89
C ASP A 14 -5.02 -16.01 -13.93
N ARG A 15 -4.27 -16.92 -13.27
CA ARG A 15 -4.85 -17.79 -12.23
C ARG A 15 -5.35 -16.98 -11.04
N ALA A 16 -4.59 -15.99 -10.57
CA ALA A 16 -5.00 -15.12 -9.46
C ALA A 16 -6.24 -14.28 -9.82
N LYS A 17 -6.27 -13.75 -11.03
CA LYS A 17 -7.44 -13.07 -11.60
C LYS A 17 -8.65 -13.99 -11.58
N LEU A 18 -8.56 -15.18 -12.19
CA LEU A 18 -9.66 -16.13 -12.26
C LEU A 18 -10.16 -16.56 -10.89
N TRP A 19 -9.26 -16.83 -9.95
CA TRP A 19 -9.64 -17.14 -8.57
C TRP A 19 -10.40 -15.98 -7.92
N SER A 20 -9.87 -14.76 -8.00
CA SER A 20 -10.49 -13.58 -7.38
C SER A 20 -11.87 -13.25 -7.98
N LEU A 21 -12.07 -13.51 -9.28
CA LEU A 21 -13.34 -13.31 -9.95
C LEU A 21 -14.39 -14.34 -9.55
N LYS A 22 -13.98 -15.59 -9.31
CA LYS A 22 -14.87 -16.63 -8.78
C LYS A 22 -15.30 -16.33 -7.36
N SER A 23 -14.49 -15.60 -6.59
CA SER A 23 -14.79 -15.26 -5.21
C SER A 23 -15.68 -14.04 -5.02
N ILE A 24 -16.09 -13.33 -6.07
CA ILE A 24 -17.00 -12.18 -5.97
C ILE A 24 -18.39 -12.51 -6.51
N THR A 25 -19.42 -12.04 -5.82
CA THR A 25 -20.81 -12.17 -6.25
C THR A 25 -21.16 -11.12 -7.30
N VAL A 26 -22.37 -11.23 -7.88
CA VAL A 26 -22.92 -10.21 -8.79
C VAL A 26 -23.21 -8.89 -8.07
N GLU A 27 -23.36 -8.91 -6.75
CA GLU A 27 -23.51 -7.73 -5.88
C GLU A 27 -22.16 -7.11 -5.49
N GLY A 28 -21.04 -7.79 -5.77
CA GLY A 28 -19.68 -7.30 -5.50
C GLY A 28 -19.13 -7.65 -4.11
N ASN A 29 -19.85 -8.42 -3.30
CA ASN A 29 -19.33 -8.98 -2.05
C ASN A 29 -18.50 -10.24 -2.30
N LEU A 30 -17.67 -10.62 -1.33
CA LEU A 30 -16.94 -11.88 -1.38
C LEU A 30 -17.87 -13.05 -1.01
N GLU A 31 -17.68 -14.19 -1.67
CA GLU A 31 -18.34 -15.45 -1.32
C GLU A 31 -18.00 -15.88 0.13
N GLY A 32 -18.87 -16.68 0.74
CA GLY A 32 -18.65 -17.19 2.10
C GLY A 32 -18.99 -16.20 3.23
N ASN A 33 -19.78 -15.17 2.94
CA ASN A 33 -20.24 -14.16 3.92
C ASN A 33 -19.09 -13.45 4.66
N ILE A 34 -17.99 -13.17 3.96
CA ILE A 34 -16.87 -12.42 4.52
C ILE A 34 -17.29 -10.95 4.66
N ASP A 35 -17.52 -10.49 5.88
CA ASP A 35 -18.00 -9.13 6.16
C ASP A 35 -16.96 -8.24 6.86
N ASP A 36 -15.69 -8.43 6.49
CA ASP A 36 -14.57 -7.65 7.02
C ASP A 36 -13.92 -6.80 5.94
N LEU A 37 -13.95 -5.48 6.12
CA LEU A 37 -13.33 -4.49 5.24
C LEU A 37 -11.86 -4.80 4.90
N LEU A 38 -11.12 -5.43 5.81
CA LEU A 38 -9.72 -5.83 5.58
C LEU A 38 -9.54 -6.85 4.45
N ALA A 39 -10.55 -7.69 4.20
CA ALA A 39 -10.52 -8.65 3.10
C ALA A 39 -10.65 -7.99 1.72
N TYR A 40 -11.24 -6.79 1.66
CA TYR A 40 -11.66 -6.18 0.40
C TYR A 40 -10.72 -5.09 -0.12
N TYR A 41 -10.15 -4.26 0.75
CA TYR A 41 -9.73 -2.91 0.35
C TYR A 41 -8.69 -2.81 -0.79
N ALA A 42 -7.87 -3.85 -1.00
CA ALA A 42 -6.89 -3.88 -2.09
C ALA A 42 -7.45 -4.42 -3.42
N LEU A 43 -8.55 -5.18 -3.39
CA LEU A 43 -9.14 -5.81 -4.58
C LEU A 43 -9.65 -4.81 -5.62
N PRO A 44 -10.32 -3.68 -5.26
CA PRO A 44 -10.71 -2.69 -6.25
C PRO A 44 -9.52 -2.16 -7.05
N TYR A 45 -8.37 -1.98 -6.40
CA TYR A 45 -7.15 -1.54 -7.07
C TYR A 45 -6.57 -2.62 -7.97
N LEU A 46 -6.55 -3.89 -7.53
CA LEU A 46 -6.18 -5.02 -8.39
C LEU A 46 -7.04 -5.02 -9.67
N TYR A 47 -8.37 -4.94 -9.53
CA TYR A 47 -9.27 -4.97 -10.67
C TYR A 47 -9.07 -3.76 -11.59
N ALA A 48 -8.88 -2.57 -11.04
CA ALA A 48 -8.54 -1.39 -11.83
C ALA A 48 -7.23 -1.58 -12.63
N ASN A 49 -6.18 -2.13 -11.98
CA ASN A 49 -4.88 -2.40 -12.60
C ASN A 49 -4.99 -3.43 -13.75
N LEU A 50 -5.84 -4.44 -13.58
CA LEU A 50 -6.09 -5.48 -14.59
C LEU A 50 -7.11 -5.06 -15.68
N GLY A 51 -7.60 -3.82 -15.65
CA GLY A 51 -8.61 -3.32 -16.61
C GLY A 51 -10.03 -3.84 -16.38
N LEU A 52 -10.30 -4.47 -15.24
CA LEU A 52 -11.58 -5.05 -14.82
C LEU A 52 -12.46 -4.00 -14.15
N LYS A 53 -12.86 -2.99 -14.94
CA LYS A 53 -13.54 -1.79 -14.42
C LYS A 53 -14.90 -2.09 -13.80
N GLU A 54 -15.66 -3.03 -14.36
CA GLU A 54 -16.99 -3.38 -13.86
C GLU A 54 -16.92 -4.09 -12.52
N GLU A 55 -15.96 -5.00 -12.36
CA GLU A 55 -15.69 -5.72 -11.11
C GLU A 55 -15.28 -4.74 -10.00
N ALA A 56 -14.35 -3.83 -10.32
CA ALA A 56 -13.94 -2.76 -9.42
C ALA A 56 -15.15 -1.90 -9.01
N TYR A 57 -16.00 -1.52 -9.98
CA TYR A 57 -17.21 -0.73 -9.74
C TYR A 57 -18.18 -1.43 -8.79
N ARG A 58 -18.50 -2.71 -9.04
CA ARG A 58 -19.42 -3.50 -8.21
C ARG A 58 -18.89 -3.62 -6.78
N MET A 59 -17.61 -3.95 -6.63
CA MET A 59 -17.00 -4.06 -5.31
C MET A 59 -16.98 -2.73 -4.55
N ILE A 60 -16.66 -1.62 -5.22
CA ILE A 60 -16.72 -0.29 -4.60
C ILE A 60 -18.15 0.03 -4.14
N ASN A 61 -19.17 -0.31 -4.92
CA ASN A 61 -20.57 -0.11 -4.50
C ASN A 61 -20.93 -0.96 -3.27
N TYR A 62 -20.53 -2.24 -3.24
CA TYR A 62 -20.71 -3.08 -2.07
C TYR A 62 -20.04 -2.48 -0.84
N LEU A 63 -18.78 -2.03 -0.98
CA LEU A 63 -18.03 -1.41 0.10
C LEU A 63 -18.74 -0.17 0.65
N LEU A 64 -19.23 0.68 -0.24
CA LEU A 64 -19.96 1.88 0.14
C LEU A 64 -21.28 1.55 0.84
N HIS A 65 -22.03 0.58 0.33
CA HIS A 65 -23.30 0.17 0.92
C HIS A 65 -23.12 -0.47 2.32
N SER A 66 -22.11 -1.32 2.46
CA SER A 66 -21.92 -2.13 3.67
C SER A 66 -21.13 -1.43 4.77
N PHE A 67 -20.14 -0.61 4.40
CA PHE A 67 -19.15 -0.09 5.36
C PHE A 67 -19.16 1.43 5.49
N SER A 68 -19.88 2.20 4.67
CA SER A 68 -19.87 3.67 4.83
C SER A 68 -20.53 4.14 6.12
N THR A 69 -20.01 5.23 6.66
CA THR A 69 -20.62 6.00 7.75
C THR A 69 -21.33 7.24 7.20
N GLN A 70 -22.20 7.85 8.00
CA GLN A 70 -22.95 9.05 7.60
C GLN A 70 -22.05 10.26 7.32
N ASP A 71 -20.87 10.32 7.95
CA ASP A 71 -19.88 11.39 7.76
C ASP A 71 -18.94 11.14 6.56
N GLY A 72 -19.19 10.10 5.75
CA GLY A 72 -18.41 9.78 4.56
C GLY A 72 -17.13 8.98 4.82
N GLY A 73 -16.93 8.50 6.05
CA GLY A 73 -15.88 7.55 6.42
C GLY A 73 -16.29 6.09 6.17
N LEU A 74 -15.50 5.17 6.73
CA LEU A 74 -15.79 3.73 6.74
C LEU A 74 -15.79 3.19 8.17
N ARG A 75 -16.60 2.16 8.41
CA ARG A 75 -16.64 1.36 9.65
C ARG A 75 -16.46 -0.12 9.32
N ARG A 76 -15.99 -0.91 10.27
CA ARG A 76 -16.12 -2.37 10.22
C ARG A 76 -17.51 -2.73 10.75
N LYS A 77 -18.15 -3.73 10.13
CA LYS A 77 -19.26 -4.42 10.80
C LYS A 77 -18.62 -5.31 11.86
N LEU A 78 -19.07 -5.16 13.09
CA LEU A 78 -18.47 -5.79 14.28
C LEU A 78 -18.10 -7.26 14.04
N SER A 79 -16.81 -7.59 14.14
CA SER A 79 -16.35 -8.95 14.43
C SER A 79 -15.19 -8.89 15.41
N ASP A 80 -15.17 -9.87 16.31
CA ASP A 80 -14.35 -10.05 17.50
C ASP A 80 -12.95 -9.43 17.52
N SER A 81 -12.58 -9.01 18.74
CA SER A 81 -11.44 -8.24 19.24
C SER A 81 -10.01 -8.73 18.90
N THR A 82 -9.80 -9.49 17.82
CA THR A 82 -8.49 -10.09 17.49
C THR A 82 -7.67 -9.31 16.47
N HIS A 83 -8.28 -8.43 15.68
CA HIS A 83 -7.58 -7.63 14.66
C HIS A 83 -7.21 -6.22 15.13
N GLN A 84 -6.20 -5.63 14.49
CA GLN A 84 -5.74 -4.25 14.74
C GLN A 84 -6.91 -3.24 14.75
N PRO A 85 -6.87 -2.18 15.59
CA PRO A 85 -7.92 -1.16 15.60
C PRO A 85 -8.09 -0.55 14.20
N LEU A 86 -9.33 -0.51 13.69
CA LEU A 86 -9.62 0.04 12.35
C LEU A 86 -9.07 1.46 12.20
N ALA A 87 -9.12 2.26 13.27
CA ALA A 87 -8.60 3.62 13.30
C ALA A 87 -7.14 3.69 12.80
N GLU A 88 -6.30 2.72 13.14
CA GLU A 88 -4.87 2.66 12.75
C GLU A 88 -4.65 2.41 11.26
N GLN A 89 -5.72 2.03 10.53
CA GLN A 89 -5.64 1.63 9.14
C GLN A 89 -6.64 2.36 8.23
N LEU A 90 -7.54 3.17 8.81
CA LEU A 90 -8.65 3.75 8.08
C LEU A 90 -8.20 4.66 6.93
N PRO A 91 -7.26 5.62 7.13
CA PRO A 91 -6.81 6.48 6.04
C PRO A 91 -6.17 5.68 4.89
N LYS A 92 -5.40 4.62 5.22
CA LYS A 92 -4.84 3.68 4.24
C LYS A 92 -5.92 2.97 3.45
N ILE A 93 -6.87 2.34 4.12
CA ILE A 93 -7.95 1.56 3.49
C ILE A 93 -8.74 2.44 2.53
N MET A 94 -9.13 3.63 2.99
CA MET A 94 -9.85 4.59 2.15
C MET A 94 -9.01 5.05 0.97
N SER A 95 -7.70 5.25 1.13
CA SER A 95 -6.80 5.64 0.03
C SER A 95 -6.74 4.59 -1.08
N TRP A 96 -6.65 3.30 -0.74
CA TRP A 96 -6.71 2.21 -1.74
C TRP A 96 -7.99 2.27 -2.57
N ILE A 97 -9.14 2.39 -1.89
CA ILE A 97 -10.44 2.45 -2.55
C ILE A 97 -10.57 3.74 -3.37
N ALA A 98 -10.09 4.88 -2.85
CA ALA A 98 -10.12 6.16 -3.53
C ALA A 98 -9.28 6.17 -4.82
N ILE A 99 -8.07 5.60 -4.77
CA ILE A 99 -7.19 5.46 -5.93
C ILE A 99 -7.86 4.55 -6.98
N ALA A 100 -8.38 3.39 -6.56
CA ALA A 100 -9.09 2.48 -7.46
C ALA A 100 -10.30 3.16 -8.12
N ALA A 101 -11.11 3.87 -7.34
CA ALA A 101 -12.25 4.63 -7.83
C ALA A 101 -11.83 5.69 -8.84
N HIS A 102 -10.76 6.44 -8.56
CA HIS A 102 -10.22 7.43 -9.49
C HIS A 102 -9.77 6.79 -10.81
N ALA A 103 -9.03 5.69 -10.74
CA ALA A 103 -8.50 4.97 -11.90
C ALA A 103 -9.61 4.43 -12.84
N ILE A 104 -10.77 4.08 -12.31
CA ILE A 104 -11.91 3.60 -13.11
C ILE A 104 -12.93 4.69 -13.48
N GLY A 105 -12.71 5.95 -13.10
CA GLY A 105 -13.59 7.08 -13.41
C GLY A 105 -14.78 7.27 -12.44
N ARG A 106 -14.75 6.65 -11.25
CA ARG A 106 -15.71 6.86 -10.16
C ARG A 106 -15.41 8.11 -9.35
N PHE A 107 -15.52 9.25 -10.01
CA PHE A 107 -15.21 10.54 -9.40
C PHE A 107 -16.14 10.90 -8.24
N ASP A 108 -17.39 10.43 -8.26
CA ASP A 108 -18.33 10.52 -7.13
C ASP A 108 -17.73 9.95 -5.84
N VAL A 109 -17.06 8.81 -5.93
CA VAL A 109 -16.41 8.14 -4.79
C VAL A 109 -15.06 8.78 -4.48
N SER A 110 -14.19 8.94 -5.49
CA SER A 110 -12.83 9.47 -5.26
C SER A 110 -12.86 10.89 -4.68
N TYR A 111 -13.80 11.72 -5.12
CA TYR A 111 -13.93 13.10 -4.63
C TYR A 111 -14.51 13.14 -3.21
N THR A 112 -15.47 12.27 -2.91
CA THR A 112 -16.02 12.13 -1.55
C THR A 112 -14.93 11.73 -0.56
N TYR A 113 -14.11 10.72 -0.89
CA TYR A 113 -12.97 10.35 -0.05
C TYR A 113 -11.89 11.42 0.00
N SER A 114 -11.64 12.15 -1.09
CA SER A 114 -10.76 13.33 -1.05
C SER A 114 -11.23 14.37 -0.02
N LYS A 115 -12.53 14.65 0.06
CA LYS A 115 -13.07 15.57 1.07
C LYS A 115 -12.87 15.04 2.48
N TYR A 116 -13.15 13.75 2.71
CA TYR A 116 -12.99 13.13 4.03
C TYR A 116 -11.52 13.11 4.48
N LEU A 117 -10.63 12.59 3.63
CA LEU A 117 -9.22 12.37 3.94
C LEU A 117 -8.42 13.66 4.12
N ARG A 118 -8.90 14.81 3.59
CA ARG A 118 -8.30 16.13 3.88
C ARG A 118 -8.24 16.46 5.37
N ARG A 119 -9.14 15.91 6.18
CA ARG A 119 -9.15 16.11 7.63
C ARG A 119 -7.90 15.55 8.32
N TYR A 120 -7.19 14.62 7.67
CA TYR A 120 -5.95 14.02 8.19
C TYR A 120 -4.69 14.76 7.74
N TYR A 121 -4.81 15.77 6.89
CA TYR A 121 -3.65 16.51 6.38
C TYR A 121 -3.18 17.54 7.41
N ASP A 122 -1.92 17.42 7.82
CA ASP A 122 -1.21 18.41 8.63
C ASP A 122 -0.52 19.42 7.71
N PRO A 123 -1.02 20.66 7.61
CA PRO A 123 -0.47 21.67 6.73
C PRO A 123 0.80 22.31 7.26
N ASP A 124 1.24 22.05 8.49
CA ASP A 124 2.50 22.57 9.02
C ASP A 124 3.62 21.57 8.72
N GLN A 125 3.35 20.30 9.00
CA GLN A 125 4.31 19.22 8.82
C GLN A 125 4.38 18.72 7.37
N GLY A 126 3.36 19.01 6.57
CA GLY A 126 3.24 18.55 5.18
C GLY A 126 2.99 17.05 5.10
N ALA A 127 2.33 16.48 6.09
CA ALA A 127 2.19 15.06 6.31
C ALA A 127 0.73 14.70 6.58
N PHE A 128 0.46 13.43 6.83
CA PHE A 128 -0.88 12.95 7.18
C PHE A 128 -0.85 12.16 8.48
N THR A 129 -1.94 12.29 9.25
CA THR A 129 -2.16 11.54 10.48
C THR A 129 -2.80 10.17 10.19
N THR A 130 -2.67 9.20 11.11
CA THR A 130 -3.33 7.87 10.99
C THR A 130 -4.58 7.70 11.86
N ILE A 131 -4.48 7.96 13.17
CA ILE A 131 -5.50 7.59 14.17
C ILE A 131 -6.67 8.56 14.15
N ALA A 132 -6.36 9.86 14.19
CA ALA A 132 -7.34 10.92 14.31
C ALA A 132 -7.06 12.03 13.29
N PRO A 133 -8.08 12.81 12.90
CA PRO A 133 -7.90 14.02 12.11
C PRO A 133 -6.87 14.99 12.72
N TYR A 134 -6.20 15.75 11.86
CA TYR A 134 -5.31 16.84 12.27
C TYR A 134 -6.03 17.80 13.24
N GLY A 135 -5.30 18.27 14.25
CA GLY A 135 -5.82 19.12 15.32
C GLY A 135 -6.48 18.37 16.49
N SER A 136 -6.69 17.05 16.38
CA SER A 136 -7.09 16.23 17.51
C SER A 136 -5.92 15.97 18.47
N ILE A 137 -6.23 15.71 19.75
CA ILE A 137 -5.25 15.36 20.79
C ILE A 137 -4.51 14.06 20.44
N ASP A 138 -5.21 13.09 19.83
CA ASP A 138 -4.65 11.79 19.47
C ASP A 138 -4.07 11.75 18.04
N ALA A 139 -3.93 12.90 17.36
CA ALA A 139 -3.42 12.92 16.01
C ALA A 139 -1.90 12.74 16.00
N VAL A 140 -1.47 11.61 15.45
CA VAL A 140 -0.07 11.24 15.28
C VAL A 140 0.24 11.17 13.79
N LEU A 141 1.38 11.74 13.39
CA LEU A 141 1.89 11.60 12.03
C LEU A 141 2.51 10.23 11.86
N ASP A 142 2.22 9.57 10.76
CA ASP A 142 2.89 8.34 10.42
C ASP A 142 3.30 8.29 8.97
N LEU A 143 4.33 7.49 8.77
CA LEU A 143 4.96 7.27 7.49
C LEU A 143 4.01 6.64 6.46
N PHE A 144 3.12 5.75 6.89
CA PHE A 144 2.29 4.97 5.98
C PHE A 144 1.06 5.72 5.50
N SER A 145 0.34 6.40 6.39
CA SER A 145 -0.76 7.29 5.95
C SER A 145 -0.22 8.41 5.09
N SER A 146 0.94 8.98 5.46
CA SER A 146 1.57 10.01 4.63
C SER A 146 1.94 9.50 3.24
N THR A 147 2.42 8.26 3.14
CA THR A 147 2.68 7.60 1.86
C THR A 147 1.40 7.39 1.06
N MET A 148 0.37 6.77 1.65
CA MET A 148 -0.86 6.40 0.94
C MET A 148 -1.68 7.62 0.52
N LEU A 149 -1.83 8.61 1.38
CA LEU A 149 -2.57 9.83 1.07
C LEU A 149 -1.76 10.78 0.18
N GLY A 150 -0.44 10.81 0.32
CA GLY A 150 0.45 11.48 -0.64
C GLY A 150 0.34 10.87 -2.04
N TRP A 151 0.25 9.55 -2.12
CA TRP A 151 0.06 8.84 -3.38
C TRP A 151 -1.33 9.08 -3.98
N PHE A 152 -2.37 9.12 -3.16
CA PHE A 152 -3.70 9.53 -3.62
C PHE A 152 -3.72 10.99 -4.10
N ALA A 153 -3.00 11.89 -3.42
CA ALA A 153 -2.83 13.27 -3.88
C ALA A 153 -2.15 13.33 -5.26
N LEU A 154 -1.14 12.48 -5.51
CA LEU A 154 -0.52 12.34 -6.83
C LEU A 154 -1.54 11.90 -7.90
N TYR A 155 -2.34 10.86 -7.61
CA TYR A 155 -3.38 10.37 -8.54
C TYR A 155 -4.43 11.43 -8.89
N THR A 156 -4.78 12.29 -7.92
CA THR A 156 -5.80 13.33 -8.11
C THR A 156 -5.26 14.66 -8.62
N GLY A 157 -3.96 14.75 -8.90
CA GLY A 157 -3.30 15.96 -9.38
C GLY A 157 -3.08 17.04 -8.31
N ASP A 158 -3.27 16.74 -7.02
CA ASP A 158 -2.91 17.63 -5.91
C ASP A 158 -1.40 17.57 -5.64
N MET A 159 -0.63 18.03 -6.64
CA MET A 159 0.83 17.93 -6.66
C MET A 159 1.48 18.60 -5.46
N LYS A 160 0.89 19.70 -4.95
CA LYS A 160 1.38 20.37 -3.74
C LYS A 160 1.35 19.44 -2.53
N LYS A 161 0.25 18.71 -2.29
CA LYS A 161 0.19 17.76 -1.17
C LYS A 161 1.07 16.54 -1.41
N ALA A 162 1.13 16.03 -2.64
CA ALA A 162 2.00 14.91 -3.00
C ALA A 162 3.49 15.24 -2.72
N GLN A 163 3.99 16.38 -3.21
CA GLN A 163 5.35 16.83 -2.97
C GLN A 163 5.65 17.03 -1.47
N ARG A 164 4.70 17.63 -0.72
CA ARG A 164 4.86 17.82 0.72
C ARG A 164 4.95 16.50 1.47
N ALA A 165 4.13 15.51 1.12
CA ALA A 165 4.24 14.17 1.67
C ALA A 165 5.59 13.51 1.32
N GLY A 166 6.08 13.69 0.10
CA GLY A 166 7.42 13.24 -0.30
C GLY A 166 8.53 13.87 0.56
N ASN A 167 8.45 15.19 0.82
CA ASN A 167 9.39 15.92 1.67
C ASN A 167 9.30 15.47 3.14
N PHE A 168 8.11 15.09 3.62
CA PHE A 168 7.94 14.49 4.93
C PHE A 168 8.67 13.14 5.02
N LEU A 169 8.52 12.26 4.03
CA LEU A 169 9.22 10.97 4.00
C LEU A 169 10.75 11.14 3.95
N GLN A 170 11.25 12.13 3.20
CA GLN A 170 12.65 12.54 3.24
C GLN A 170 13.12 12.90 4.64
N ARG A 171 12.34 13.71 5.36
CA ARG A 171 12.64 14.07 6.75
C ARG A 171 12.63 12.83 7.64
N CYS A 172 11.60 11.97 7.54
CA CYS A 172 11.49 10.77 8.36
C CYS A 172 12.71 9.85 8.26
N ILE A 173 13.20 9.55 7.06
CA ILE A 173 14.37 8.68 6.90
C ILE A 173 15.67 9.35 7.38
N SER A 174 15.80 10.68 7.21
CA SER A 174 16.98 11.43 7.66
C SER A 174 17.10 11.53 9.18
N LEU A 175 15.99 11.41 9.91
CA LEU A 175 15.95 11.44 11.37
C LEU A 175 16.30 10.09 12.01
N GLN A 176 16.42 9.02 11.22
CA GLN A 176 16.67 7.67 11.77
C GLN A 176 18.13 7.49 12.17
N SER A 177 18.35 6.80 13.30
CA SER A 177 19.67 6.34 13.73
C SER A 177 19.99 4.99 13.08
N THR A 178 21.13 4.88 12.40
CA THR A 178 21.61 3.60 11.85
C THR A 178 22.20 2.67 12.92
N LYS A 179 22.48 3.18 14.13
CA LYS A 179 23.18 2.44 15.19
C LYS A 179 22.27 1.43 15.89
N ASP A 180 20.99 1.73 15.98
CA ASP A 180 20.08 1.03 16.89
C ASP A 180 19.34 -0.15 16.22
N GLN A 181 19.50 -0.35 14.90
CA GLN A 181 18.76 -1.35 14.10
C GLN A 181 17.23 -1.26 14.33
N ILE A 182 16.75 -0.06 14.63
CA ILE A 182 15.34 0.29 14.84
C ILE A 182 15.01 1.42 13.87
N PHE A 183 13.90 1.26 13.14
CA PHE A 183 13.31 2.32 12.33
C PHE A 183 11.98 2.74 12.94
N TYR A 184 11.87 4.00 13.35
CA TYR A 184 10.64 4.56 13.93
C TYR A 184 9.67 5.06 12.84
N LEU A 185 8.40 4.71 12.98
CA LEU A 185 7.35 4.90 11.98
C LEU A 185 6.49 6.15 12.21
N ARG A 186 6.54 6.72 13.42
CA ARG A 186 5.63 7.77 13.88
C ARG A 186 6.34 8.98 14.45
N LEU A 187 5.75 10.14 14.17
CA LEU A 187 6.20 11.43 14.66
C LEU A 187 5.03 12.13 15.38
N GLU A 188 5.37 12.89 16.41
CA GLU A 188 4.48 13.87 17.03
C GLU A 188 4.08 14.95 16.00
N GLN A 189 3.03 15.71 16.30
CA GLN A 189 2.59 16.85 15.46
C GLN A 189 3.65 17.95 15.33
N ASP A 190 4.59 18.05 16.28
CA ASP A 190 5.73 18.97 16.18
C ASP A 190 6.89 18.41 15.33
N GLY A 191 6.78 17.17 14.86
CA GLY A 191 7.77 16.51 14.00
C GLY A 191 8.85 15.74 14.74
N ARG A 192 8.78 15.60 16.07
CA ARG A 192 9.70 14.74 16.85
C ARG A 192 9.35 13.26 16.66
N ILE A 193 10.37 12.40 16.52
CA ILE A 193 10.17 10.94 16.48
C ILE A 193 9.60 10.46 17.82
N ILE A 194 8.58 9.60 17.75
CA ILE A 194 8.04 8.93 18.94
C ILE A 194 8.87 7.69 19.25
N THR A 195 9.65 7.75 20.32
CA THR A 195 10.52 6.65 20.79
C THR A 195 10.01 5.96 22.06
N SER A 196 8.98 6.52 22.70
CA SER A 196 8.33 5.96 23.89
C SER A 196 6.89 5.62 23.56
N PHE A 197 6.54 4.34 23.66
CA PHE A 197 5.21 3.82 23.37
C PHE A 197 5.00 2.50 24.14
N PRO A 198 3.75 2.08 24.37
CA PRO A 198 3.46 0.79 24.99
C PRO A 198 4.02 -0.37 24.14
N SER A 199 4.61 -1.38 24.78
CA SER A 199 5.32 -2.47 24.08
C SER A 199 4.40 -3.30 23.19
N GLU A 200 3.13 -3.43 23.58
CA GLU A 200 2.06 -4.07 22.82
C GLU A 200 1.72 -3.34 21.51
N GLN A 201 2.10 -2.07 21.39
CA GLN A 201 1.92 -1.25 20.19
C GLN A 201 3.18 -1.16 19.33
N SER A 202 4.30 -1.78 19.73
CA SER A 202 5.59 -1.69 19.03
C SER A 202 5.50 -1.86 17.51
N ARG A 203 4.64 -2.76 17.03
CA ARG A 203 4.39 -3.00 15.60
C ARG A 203 3.92 -1.75 14.80
N PHE A 204 3.35 -0.76 15.46
CA PHE A 204 2.86 0.46 14.83
C PHE A 204 3.86 1.61 14.87
N TYR A 205 4.83 1.53 15.78
CA TYR A 205 5.79 2.59 16.06
C TYR A 205 7.18 2.27 15.53
N MET A 206 7.52 0.99 15.32
CA MET A 206 8.85 0.63 14.85
C MET A 206 8.91 -0.64 13.99
N VAL A 207 9.98 -0.71 13.20
CA VAL A 207 10.49 -1.92 12.53
C VAL A 207 11.87 -2.23 13.10
N THR A 208 12.13 -3.50 13.42
CA THR A 208 13.45 -3.95 13.90
C THR A 208 13.92 -5.13 13.07
N ALA A 209 15.24 -5.34 12.99
CA ALA A 209 15.80 -6.48 12.25
C ALA A 209 15.42 -7.84 12.89
N GLN A 210 15.07 -7.86 14.17
CA GLN A 210 14.73 -9.06 14.93
C GLN A 210 13.23 -9.37 14.94
N ASN A 211 12.38 -8.38 14.64
CA ASN A 211 10.93 -8.55 14.58
C ASN A 211 10.45 -8.34 13.14
N THR A 212 10.77 -9.32 12.32
CA THR A 212 10.50 -9.36 10.88
C THR A 212 9.01 -9.47 10.55
N ASP A 213 8.18 -9.84 11.52
CA ASP A 213 6.99 -10.61 11.18
C ASP A 213 5.95 -9.86 10.37
N HIS A 214 5.72 -8.54 10.49
CA HIS A 214 4.58 -7.96 9.76
C HIS A 214 4.69 -6.51 9.25
N ASN A 215 5.82 -5.80 9.38
CA ASN A 215 5.84 -4.34 9.17
C ASN A 215 6.78 -3.81 8.09
N VAL A 216 7.50 -4.65 7.34
CA VAL A 216 8.36 -4.11 6.25
C VAL A 216 7.58 -3.43 5.13
N HIS A 217 6.27 -3.69 5.03
CA HIS A 217 5.39 -2.94 4.14
C HIS A 217 5.37 -1.42 4.45
N TYR A 218 5.60 -1.02 5.71
CA TYR A 218 5.76 0.40 6.07
C TYR A 218 6.98 1.02 5.38
N LEU A 219 8.09 0.27 5.22
CA LEU A 219 9.31 0.79 4.60
C LEU A 219 9.31 0.66 3.07
N SER A 220 8.66 -0.37 2.54
CA SER A 220 8.68 -0.65 1.11
C SER A 220 7.63 0.12 0.30
N THR A 221 6.50 0.47 0.89
CA THR A 221 5.46 1.26 0.19
C THR A 221 5.89 2.70 -0.14
N PRO A 222 6.64 3.42 0.71
CA PRO A 222 7.27 4.70 0.35
C PRO A 222 8.07 4.65 -0.95
N VAL A 223 8.73 3.52 -1.25
CA VAL A 223 9.51 3.34 -2.48
C VAL A 223 8.62 3.53 -3.71
N ILE A 224 7.43 2.90 -3.71
CA ILE A 224 6.46 2.98 -4.80
C ILE A 224 6.00 4.42 -5.01
N PHE A 225 5.58 5.08 -3.93
CA PHE A 225 5.08 6.46 -4.00
C PHE A 225 6.16 7.45 -4.44
N LEU A 226 7.34 7.42 -3.81
CA LEU A 226 8.43 8.35 -4.10
C LEU A 226 9.00 8.15 -5.51
N ALA A 227 9.08 6.92 -6.00
CA ALA A 227 9.51 6.64 -7.37
C ALA A 227 8.49 7.16 -8.39
N LYS A 228 7.18 6.98 -8.16
CA LYS A 228 6.13 7.57 -9.01
C LYS A 228 6.08 9.10 -8.91
N LEU A 229 6.36 9.67 -7.73
CA LEU A 229 6.47 11.11 -7.56
C LEU A 229 7.66 11.66 -8.35
N TYR A 230 8.81 10.98 -8.34
CA TYR A 230 9.95 11.30 -9.21
C TYR A 230 9.57 11.27 -10.69
N GLN A 231 8.84 10.26 -11.16
CA GLN A 231 8.39 10.21 -12.56
C GLN A 231 7.53 11.43 -12.93
N ALA A 232 6.76 11.96 -11.98
CA ALA A 232 5.89 13.12 -12.21
C ALA A 232 6.61 14.47 -12.09
N THR A 233 7.67 14.58 -11.29
CA THR A 233 8.33 15.86 -11.00
C THR A 233 9.75 15.99 -11.54
N HIS A 234 10.40 14.87 -11.85
CA HIS A 234 11.84 14.75 -12.13
C HIS A 234 12.76 15.28 -11.02
N GLU A 235 12.26 15.39 -9.80
CA GLU A 235 13.04 15.85 -8.64
C GLU A 235 13.87 14.69 -8.08
N GLU A 236 15.17 14.68 -8.41
CA GLU A 236 16.13 13.63 -8.04
C GLU A 236 16.18 13.31 -6.54
N SER A 237 15.80 14.27 -5.70
CA SER A 237 15.72 14.04 -4.25
C SER A 237 14.73 12.92 -3.93
N TYR A 238 13.59 12.81 -4.63
CA TYR A 238 12.61 11.75 -4.40
C TYR A 238 13.10 10.38 -4.83
N LEU A 239 13.81 10.29 -5.97
CA LEU A 239 14.42 9.03 -6.41
C LEU A 239 15.46 8.53 -5.40
N ARG A 240 16.36 9.39 -4.94
CA ARG A 240 17.35 9.03 -3.91
C ARG A 240 16.68 8.55 -2.63
N THR A 241 15.62 9.21 -2.19
CA THR A 241 14.86 8.80 -1.00
C THR A 241 14.16 7.46 -1.20
N ALA A 242 13.57 7.21 -2.37
CA ALA A 242 12.99 5.91 -2.70
C ALA A 242 14.04 4.79 -2.61
N GLN A 243 15.25 5.03 -3.15
CA GLN A 243 16.36 4.09 -3.04
C GLN A 243 16.78 3.88 -1.58
N SER A 244 16.89 4.93 -0.77
CA SER A 244 17.21 4.81 0.66
C SER A 244 16.17 3.98 1.42
N TYR A 245 14.87 4.17 1.15
CA TYR A 245 13.82 3.33 1.72
C TYR A 245 13.92 1.88 1.28
N PHE A 246 14.23 1.63 0.01
CA PHE A 246 14.40 0.28 -0.52
C PHE A 246 15.55 -0.45 0.17
N GLU A 247 16.73 0.18 0.26
CA GLU A 247 17.88 -0.41 0.93
C GLU A 247 17.61 -0.64 2.42
N THR A 248 16.93 0.31 3.08
CA THR A 248 16.52 0.15 4.49
C THR A 248 15.56 -1.03 4.64
N ALA A 249 14.52 -1.13 3.83
CA ALA A 249 13.59 -2.26 3.88
C ALA A 249 14.32 -3.60 3.68
N TYR A 250 15.26 -3.64 2.74
CA TYR A 250 16.04 -4.84 2.42
C TYR A 250 17.02 -5.23 3.55
N GLN A 251 17.60 -4.25 4.24
CA GLN A 251 18.46 -4.51 5.41
C GLN A 251 17.66 -5.14 6.56
N TYR A 252 16.45 -4.64 6.83
CA TYR A 252 15.62 -5.12 7.93
C TYR A 252 14.92 -6.44 7.61
N HIS A 253 14.62 -6.68 6.33
CA HIS A 253 13.98 -7.90 5.87
C HIS A 253 14.51 -8.28 4.48
N PRO A 254 15.54 -9.14 4.41
CA PRO A 254 16.11 -9.58 3.14
C PRO A 254 15.14 -10.42 2.28
N SER A 255 14.04 -10.87 2.89
CA SER A 255 12.94 -11.58 2.23
C SER A 255 12.11 -10.58 1.41
N ILE A 256 11.82 -10.93 0.16
CA ILE A 256 11.24 -9.99 -0.80
C ILE A 256 9.71 -9.97 -0.64
N GLU A 257 9.24 -9.04 0.18
CA GLU A 257 7.81 -8.72 0.33
C GLU A 257 7.21 -8.16 -0.97
N PRO A 258 5.90 -8.37 -1.25
CA PRO A 258 5.30 -7.95 -2.52
C PRO A 258 5.47 -6.45 -2.85
N ASN A 259 5.36 -5.57 -1.85
CA ASN A 259 5.55 -4.13 -2.06
C ASN A 259 7.02 -3.79 -2.36
N MET A 260 7.98 -4.59 -1.87
CA MET A 260 9.39 -4.47 -2.28
C MET A 260 9.59 -4.95 -3.72
N VAL A 261 8.93 -6.04 -4.13
CA VAL A 261 8.96 -6.50 -5.53
C VAL A 261 8.48 -5.39 -6.45
N TRP A 262 7.35 -4.77 -6.10
CA TRP A 262 6.77 -3.67 -6.85
C TRP A 262 7.71 -2.45 -6.89
N GLY A 263 8.19 -1.99 -5.74
CA GLY A 263 9.13 -0.87 -5.67
C GLY A 263 10.40 -1.12 -6.48
N ALA A 264 10.95 -2.34 -6.42
CA ALA A 264 12.11 -2.74 -7.23
C ALA A 264 11.84 -2.67 -8.72
N ALA A 265 10.64 -3.06 -9.17
CA ALA A 265 10.28 -3.01 -10.59
C ALA A 265 10.25 -1.57 -11.11
N ILE A 266 9.65 -0.64 -10.35
CA ILE A 266 9.61 0.78 -10.71
C ILE A 266 11.03 1.37 -10.73
N LEU A 267 11.84 1.11 -9.67
CA LEU A 267 13.22 1.58 -9.62
C LEU A 267 14.05 1.02 -10.78
N ALA A 268 13.88 -0.26 -11.11
CA ALA A 268 14.54 -0.88 -12.25
C ALA A 268 14.21 -0.19 -13.57
N ASN A 269 12.93 0.17 -13.79
CA ASN A 269 12.54 0.89 -14.99
C ASN A 269 13.12 2.32 -15.03
N ILE A 270 13.16 3.02 -13.90
CA ILE A 270 13.69 4.39 -13.80
C ILE A 270 15.21 4.42 -13.97
N THR A 271 15.95 3.62 -13.21
CA THR A 271 17.42 3.76 -13.11
C THR A 271 18.18 2.84 -14.06
N LYS A 272 17.52 1.80 -14.58
CA LYS A 272 18.13 0.72 -15.37
C LYS A 272 19.25 -0.03 -14.63
N GLU A 273 19.34 0.10 -13.31
CA GLU A 273 20.37 -0.59 -12.52
C GLU A 273 20.06 -2.08 -12.38
N ALA A 274 21.06 -2.92 -12.68
CA ALA A 274 20.95 -4.38 -12.65
C ALA A 274 20.49 -4.94 -11.29
N ARG A 275 20.85 -4.27 -10.18
CA ARG A 275 20.44 -4.72 -8.83
C ARG A 275 18.92 -4.71 -8.66
N TYR A 276 18.22 -3.67 -9.12
CA TYR A 276 16.77 -3.57 -8.97
C TYR A 276 16.06 -4.55 -9.92
N ILE A 277 16.57 -4.71 -11.15
CA ILE A 277 16.08 -5.74 -12.09
C ILE A 277 16.18 -7.13 -11.46
N HIS A 278 17.33 -7.45 -10.87
CA HIS A 278 17.55 -8.73 -10.21
C HIS A 278 16.60 -8.94 -9.02
N LYS A 279 16.42 -7.93 -8.14
CA LYS A 279 15.50 -8.03 -7.01
C LYS A 279 14.04 -8.18 -7.43
N ALA A 280 13.59 -7.41 -8.43
CA ALA A 280 12.24 -7.51 -8.96
C ALA A 280 11.95 -8.91 -9.53
N LYS A 281 12.86 -9.44 -10.36
CA LYS A 281 12.73 -10.80 -10.93
C LYS A 281 12.74 -11.88 -9.87
N LYS A 282 13.72 -11.85 -8.95
CA LYS A 282 13.81 -12.85 -7.87
C LYS A 282 12.56 -12.84 -6.99
N GLY A 283 12.04 -11.65 -6.68
CA GLY A 283 10.81 -11.49 -5.92
C GLY A 283 9.57 -12.00 -6.66
N ALA A 284 9.45 -11.70 -7.96
CA ALA A 284 8.38 -12.23 -8.79
C ALA A 284 8.44 -13.76 -8.92
N GLU A 285 9.63 -14.34 -9.07
CA GLU A 285 9.83 -15.80 -9.05
C GLU A 285 9.37 -16.43 -7.73
N GLN A 286 9.67 -15.79 -6.59
CA GLN A 286 9.19 -16.23 -5.29
C GLN A 286 7.66 -16.12 -5.14
N ILE A 287 7.06 -15.05 -5.67
CA ILE A 287 5.59 -14.92 -5.71
C ILE A 287 5.00 -16.07 -6.54
N VAL A 288 5.54 -16.34 -7.73
CA VAL A 288 5.05 -17.40 -8.61
C VAL A 288 5.20 -18.78 -7.97
N SER A 289 6.34 -19.06 -7.34
CA SER A 289 6.63 -20.38 -6.75
C SER A 289 5.80 -20.70 -5.51
N THR A 290 5.17 -19.69 -4.89
CA THR A 290 4.37 -19.83 -3.67
C THR A 290 2.86 -19.74 -3.93
N GLN A 291 2.44 -19.62 -5.20
CA GLN A 291 1.03 -19.62 -5.55
C GLN A 291 0.45 -21.04 -5.41
N ASP A 292 -0.70 -21.14 -4.75
CA ASP A 292 -1.45 -22.38 -4.63
C ASP A 292 -2.06 -22.80 -5.99
N GLU A 293 -2.38 -24.09 -6.13
CA GLU A 293 -2.99 -24.65 -7.35
C GLU A 293 -4.31 -23.97 -7.74
N ALA A 294 -5.09 -23.52 -6.75
CA ALA A 294 -6.33 -22.78 -6.99
C ALA A 294 -6.09 -21.34 -7.51
N GLY A 295 -4.84 -20.87 -7.55
CA GLY A 295 -4.46 -19.57 -8.09
C GLY A 295 -4.34 -18.44 -7.06
N HIS A 296 -4.45 -18.74 -5.78
CA HIS A 296 -4.37 -17.76 -4.70
C HIS A 296 -3.11 -17.93 -3.86
N TRP A 297 -2.85 -17.00 -2.94
CA TRP A 297 -1.79 -17.17 -1.96
C TRP A 297 -2.41 -17.32 -0.57
N PRO A 298 -2.28 -18.49 0.07
CA PRO A 298 -2.86 -18.73 1.37
C PRO A 298 -2.22 -17.83 2.44
N SER A 299 -2.98 -17.60 3.51
CA SER A 299 -2.54 -16.94 4.73
C SER A 299 -2.91 -17.81 5.94
N GLN A 300 -2.38 -17.51 7.13
CA GLN A 300 -2.87 -18.14 8.35
C GLN A 300 -4.28 -17.67 8.69
N ASP A 301 -4.59 -16.40 8.37
CA ASP A 301 -5.91 -15.81 8.54
C ASP A 301 -6.71 -15.89 7.23
N ARG A 302 -7.83 -16.61 7.25
CA ARG A 302 -8.73 -16.78 6.08
C ARG A 302 -9.29 -15.46 5.57
N THR A 303 -9.52 -14.48 6.45
CA THR A 303 -9.99 -13.15 6.04
C THR A 303 -8.95 -12.40 5.20
N MET A 304 -7.67 -12.79 5.32
CA MET A 304 -6.56 -12.17 4.61
C MET A 304 -6.21 -12.83 3.28
N TYR A 305 -6.92 -13.90 2.86
CA TYR A 305 -6.61 -14.62 1.60
C TYR A 305 -6.73 -13.69 0.39
N HIS A 306 -7.84 -12.94 0.36
CA HIS A 306 -8.12 -12.02 -0.73
C HIS A 306 -7.15 -10.85 -0.76
N TYR A 307 -6.85 -10.26 0.39
CA TYR A 307 -5.84 -9.19 0.48
C TYR A 307 -4.45 -9.67 0.06
N ASN A 308 -3.98 -10.79 0.60
CA ASN A 308 -2.67 -11.37 0.29
C ASN A 308 -2.55 -11.68 -1.21
N THR A 309 -3.61 -12.23 -1.78
CA THR A 309 -3.69 -12.51 -3.22
C THR A 309 -3.68 -11.24 -4.05
N ALA A 310 -4.45 -10.22 -3.63
CA ALA A 310 -4.51 -8.94 -4.33
C ALA A 310 -3.14 -8.27 -4.41
N ILE A 311 -2.45 -8.13 -3.28
CA ILE A 311 -1.16 -7.44 -3.21
C ILE A 311 -0.07 -8.17 -4.01
N LYS A 312 -0.02 -9.50 -3.97
CA LYS A 312 0.93 -10.28 -4.78
C LYS A 312 0.62 -10.20 -6.28
N ALA A 313 -0.66 -10.26 -6.65
CA ALA A 313 -1.08 -10.10 -8.04
C ALA A 313 -0.77 -8.69 -8.57
N ILE A 314 -0.99 -7.64 -7.77
CA ILE A 314 -0.61 -6.26 -8.12
C ILE A 314 0.90 -6.16 -8.35
N ALA A 315 1.71 -6.66 -7.42
CA ALA A 315 3.17 -6.63 -7.55
C ALA A 315 3.64 -7.34 -8.83
N LEU A 316 3.05 -8.50 -9.17
CA LEU A 316 3.39 -9.23 -10.38
C LEU A 316 2.95 -8.50 -11.66
N SER A 317 1.77 -7.87 -11.65
CA SER A 317 1.29 -7.01 -12.75
C SER A 317 2.27 -5.86 -13.01
N GLU A 318 2.74 -5.21 -11.96
CA GLU A 318 3.67 -4.08 -12.05
C GLU A 318 5.06 -4.53 -12.52
N VAL A 319 5.55 -5.71 -12.10
CA VAL A 319 6.78 -6.29 -12.65
C VAL A 319 6.66 -6.51 -14.17
N LEU A 320 5.54 -7.08 -14.63
CA LEU A 320 5.28 -7.29 -16.04
C LEU A 320 5.26 -5.95 -16.81
N MET A 321 4.64 -4.92 -16.24
CA MET A 321 4.54 -3.59 -16.84
C MET A 321 5.92 -2.92 -16.93
N GLU A 322 6.60 -2.76 -15.79
CA GLU A 322 7.82 -1.97 -15.65
C GLU A 322 9.05 -2.64 -16.29
N LEU A 323 9.11 -3.98 -16.30
CA LEU A 323 10.24 -4.72 -16.91
C LEU A 323 10.01 -5.13 -18.38
N SER A 324 8.84 -4.83 -18.96
CA SER A 324 8.61 -5.06 -20.39
C SER A 324 9.38 -4.08 -21.28
N THR A 325 9.72 -2.91 -20.74
CA THR A 325 10.42 -1.81 -21.41
C THR A 325 11.93 -1.79 -21.14
N THR A 326 12.44 -2.77 -20.38
CA THR A 326 13.83 -2.87 -19.94
C THR A 326 14.51 -4.12 -20.50
#